data_AF-K0TLZ8-F1
#
_entry.id   AF-K0TLZ8-F1
#
_cell.length_a   1.000
_cell.length_b   1.000
_cell.length_c   1.000
_cell.angle_alpha   90.00
_cell.angle_beta   90.00
_cell.angle_gamma   90.00
#
_symmetry.space_group_name_H-M   'P 1'
#
loop_
_entity.id
_entity.type
_entity.pdbx_description
1 polymer ?
#
loop_
_entity_poly.entity_id
_entity_poly.type
_entity_poly.pdbx_seq_one_letter_code
_entity_poly.pdbx_strand_id
1 'polypeptide(L)'
;MVTGDSKETAIAIARRCGILCSSTFTQNSSGDIDPANGQGRCSFDSSGDERLDLDAHSDIPLDEEYGQYALSGRQLDSIGQQYLPDSIAGVKVFYRVAPRHKLALVRALQKRGEIVAMTGDGVNDATALKASDIGVAMGLGGTDVAKEAADVVLADDNFTTITHAIAEGKGIFFNIRNFLSFQLSTSFAALAMESVATVFSLPSPLNAMQILWINIIMDGPPAQSLGVEPVDPRVLRAPPRKVNDPIITRALLTRAISSAALIMFLTLSVFSKELDDGRVTRRDTTMTFMTFVNCDLFNAYACRSAEKCFYELSPWSNPSFLWAMGFSILGQFAVIYWKPLQEVFQTEALSIGDLAFIVCLSSTVLLLDTVRKKFLRPYCSDDSKRRLFRRMKKPRN
;
A
#
# COMPACT_ATOMS: atom_id res chain seq x y z
N MET A 1 13.14 -22.22 -6.76
CA MET A 1 14.26 -22.80 -5.99
C MET A 1 15.49 -22.86 -6.88
N VAL A 2 16.66 -22.46 -6.37
CA VAL A 2 17.93 -22.46 -7.12
C VAL A 2 18.98 -23.14 -6.23
N THR A 3 19.54 -24.28 -6.67
CA THR A 3 20.49 -25.07 -5.88
C THR A 3 21.69 -25.60 -6.70
N GLY A 4 22.80 -25.85 -6.02
CA GLY A 4 23.96 -26.57 -6.55
C GLY A 4 23.79 -28.10 -6.57
N ASP A 5 22.73 -28.63 -5.95
CA ASP A 5 22.51 -30.07 -5.77
C ASP A 5 22.16 -30.81 -7.06
N SER A 6 22.12 -32.15 -6.97
CA SER A 6 21.60 -33.00 -8.05
C SER A 6 20.10 -32.79 -8.27
N LYS A 7 19.62 -33.23 -9.44
CA LYS A 7 18.22 -33.09 -9.86
C LYS A 7 17.27 -33.72 -8.85
N GLU A 8 17.57 -34.93 -8.41
CA GLU A 8 16.73 -35.75 -7.53
C GLU A 8 16.58 -35.09 -6.17
N THR A 9 17.68 -34.62 -5.58
CA THR A 9 17.70 -33.91 -4.30
C THR A 9 16.92 -32.59 -4.40
N ALA A 10 17.15 -31.82 -5.45
CA ALA A 10 16.46 -30.55 -5.67
C ALA A 10 14.94 -30.74 -5.79
N ILE A 11 14.49 -31.73 -6.55
CA ILE A 11 13.06 -32.05 -6.72
C ILE A 11 12.45 -32.56 -5.42
N ALA A 12 13.16 -33.43 -4.68
CA ALA A 12 12.68 -33.95 -3.39
C ALA A 12 12.47 -32.83 -2.37
N ILE A 13 13.42 -31.91 -2.25
CA ILE A 13 13.31 -30.73 -1.37
C ILE A 13 12.18 -29.82 -1.86
N ALA A 14 12.11 -29.54 -3.16
CA ALA A 14 11.07 -28.69 -3.73
C ALA A 14 9.65 -29.21 -3.48
N ARG A 15 9.44 -30.54 -3.52
CA ARG A 15 8.17 -31.17 -3.15
C ARG A 15 7.88 -31.04 -1.67
N ARG A 16 8.87 -31.30 -0.80
CA ARG A 16 8.72 -31.18 0.65
C ARG A 16 8.38 -29.75 1.09
N CYS A 17 8.92 -28.75 0.39
CA CYS A 17 8.62 -27.34 0.61
C CYS A 17 7.35 -26.85 -0.11
N GLY A 18 6.62 -27.71 -0.82
CA GLY A 18 5.39 -27.35 -1.53
C GLY A 18 5.59 -26.48 -2.78
N ILE A 19 6.81 -26.35 -3.29
CA ILE A 19 7.13 -25.59 -4.51
C ILE A 19 6.62 -26.35 -5.75
N LEU A 20 6.77 -27.69 -5.73
CA LEU A 20 6.19 -28.59 -6.72
C LEU A 20 4.99 -29.31 -6.07
N CYS A 21 3.80 -29.13 -6.64
CA CYS A 21 2.64 -29.92 -6.26
C CYS A 21 2.70 -31.28 -6.96
N SER A 22 2.55 -32.39 -6.23
CA SER A 22 2.40 -33.72 -6.84
C SER A 22 1.05 -33.80 -7.56
N SER A 23 1.06 -34.12 -8.85
CA SER A 23 -0.13 -34.46 -9.63
C SER A 23 -0.63 -35.90 -9.41
N THR A 24 -0.04 -36.64 -8.46
CA THR A 24 -0.35 -38.04 -8.19
C THR A 24 -0.83 -38.24 -6.76
N PHE A 25 -2.13 -38.00 -6.52
CA PHE A 25 -2.90 -38.64 -5.45
C PHE A 25 -4.38 -38.66 -5.83
N THR A 26 -4.72 -39.48 -6.83
CA THR A 26 -6.06 -40.00 -7.04
C THR A 26 -5.99 -41.53 -6.95
N GLN A 27 -6.17 -42.07 -5.75
CA GLN A 27 -6.80 -43.37 -5.56
C GLN A 27 -7.22 -43.57 -4.10
N ASN A 28 -8.55 -43.63 -3.92
CA ASN A 28 -9.31 -44.37 -2.92
C ASN A 28 -8.64 -44.71 -1.57
N SER A 29 -9.11 -44.07 -0.50
CA SER A 29 -9.65 -44.79 0.66
C SER A 29 -10.40 -43.84 1.60
N SER A 30 -11.62 -44.27 1.93
CA SER A 30 -12.47 -43.81 3.03
C SER A 30 -11.82 -44.06 4.39
N GLY A 31 -11.84 -43.07 5.29
CA GLY A 31 -11.53 -43.26 6.72
C GLY A 31 -11.09 -41.97 7.40
N ASP A 32 -11.82 -41.59 8.45
CA ASP A 32 -11.58 -40.45 9.35
C ASP A 32 -10.15 -40.34 9.89
N ILE A 33 -9.57 -39.13 9.93
CA ILE A 33 -8.55 -38.72 10.92
C ILE A 33 -8.68 -37.22 11.28
N ASP A 34 -8.61 -36.97 12.59
CA ASP A 34 -8.68 -35.79 13.46
C ASP A 34 -7.85 -34.51 13.09
N PRO A 35 -8.19 -33.34 13.68
CA PRO A 35 -7.59 -32.04 13.39
C PRO A 35 -6.35 -31.77 14.26
N ALA A 36 -5.17 -32.15 13.79
CA ALA A 36 -3.91 -31.75 14.43
C ALA A 36 -2.80 -31.33 13.46
N ASN A 37 -3.09 -31.13 12.17
CA ASN A 37 -2.08 -30.71 11.19
C ASN A 37 -2.58 -29.55 10.33
N GLY A 38 -1.87 -28.42 10.41
CA GLY A 38 -2.08 -27.25 9.57
C GLY A 38 -1.73 -27.57 8.11
N GLN A 39 -2.74 -27.86 7.30
CA GLN A 39 -2.64 -27.91 5.84
C GLN A 39 -3.58 -26.85 5.24
N GLY A 40 -2.97 -25.82 4.65
CA GLY A 40 -3.67 -24.87 3.79
C GLY A 40 -4.09 -25.55 2.49
N ARG A 41 -5.40 -25.56 2.22
CA ARG A 41 -5.98 -25.97 0.94
C ARG A 41 -5.51 -25.04 -0.19
N CYS A 42 -4.84 -25.60 -1.19
CA CYS A 42 -4.78 -25.01 -2.53
C CYS A 42 -6.08 -25.37 -3.26
N SER A 43 -6.99 -24.41 -3.40
CA SER A 43 -8.10 -24.47 -4.34
C SER A 43 -7.67 -23.79 -5.64
N PHE A 44 -7.55 -24.55 -6.74
CA PHE A 44 -7.37 -23.99 -8.08
C PHE A 44 -8.72 -24.07 -8.82
N ASP A 45 -9.19 -22.91 -9.26
CA ASP A 45 -10.33 -22.74 -10.16
C ASP A 45 -9.79 -22.85 -11.58
N SER A 46 -9.99 -24.00 -12.21
CA SER A 46 -9.58 -24.28 -13.58
C SER A 46 -10.50 -23.55 -14.55
N SER A 47 -10.15 -22.33 -14.94
CA SER A 47 -10.75 -21.69 -16.11
C SER A 47 -9.71 -20.83 -16.83
N GLY A 48 -9.13 -21.41 -17.90
CA GLY A 48 -8.32 -20.69 -18.88
C GLY A 48 -6.93 -21.29 -19.10
N ASP A 49 -6.87 -22.53 -19.59
CA ASP A 49 -5.65 -23.07 -20.19
C ASP A 49 -5.67 -22.69 -21.68
N GLU A 50 -5.04 -21.58 -22.04
CA GLU A 50 -4.62 -21.34 -23.43
C GLU A 50 -3.28 -22.06 -23.60
N ARG A 51 -3.31 -23.26 -24.21
CA ARG A 51 -2.13 -23.90 -24.79
C ARG A 51 -1.59 -22.97 -25.88
N LEU A 52 -0.52 -22.26 -25.57
CA LEU A 52 0.35 -21.67 -26.58
C LEU A 52 1.24 -22.79 -27.10
N ASP A 53 0.92 -23.29 -28.30
CA ASP A 53 1.77 -24.19 -29.07
C ASP A 53 3.13 -23.52 -29.30
N LEU A 54 4.14 -23.96 -28.54
CA LEU A 54 5.55 -23.58 -28.69
C LEU A 54 6.32 -24.74 -29.30
N ASP A 55 5.88 -25.20 -30.47
CA ASP A 55 6.61 -26.17 -31.30
C ASP A 55 7.23 -25.46 -32.51
N ALA A 56 8.35 -24.76 -32.29
CA ALA A 56 9.37 -24.52 -33.31
C ALA A 56 10.62 -23.91 -32.67
N HIS A 57 11.75 -24.63 -32.74
CA HIS A 57 13.11 -24.22 -32.39
C HIS A 57 13.59 -24.38 -30.93
N SER A 58 13.73 -25.63 -30.49
CA SER A 58 14.86 -25.99 -29.61
C SER A 58 15.00 -27.51 -29.52
N ASP A 59 16.09 -28.08 -30.04
CA ASP A 59 16.53 -29.47 -29.81
C ASP A 59 17.07 -29.63 -28.37
N ILE A 60 16.24 -29.36 -27.36
CA ILE A 60 16.57 -29.61 -25.95
C ILE A 60 15.80 -30.88 -25.54
N PRO A 61 16.47 -31.94 -25.04
CA PRO A 61 15.77 -33.13 -24.57
C PRO A 61 14.83 -32.75 -23.43
N LEU A 62 13.53 -32.81 -23.71
CA LEU A 62 12.46 -32.58 -22.73
C LEU A 62 12.28 -33.87 -21.93
N ASP A 63 12.56 -33.83 -20.62
CA ASP A 63 12.23 -34.95 -19.73
C ASP A 63 10.71 -35.03 -19.57
N GLU A 64 10.08 -35.95 -20.30
CA GLU A 64 8.62 -36.19 -20.33
C GLU A 64 8.03 -36.55 -18.96
N GLU A 65 8.85 -37.03 -18.01
CA GLU A 65 8.39 -37.42 -16.67
C GLU A 65 8.20 -36.22 -15.71
N TYR A 66 8.74 -35.03 -16.03
CA TYR A 66 8.76 -33.85 -15.15
C TYR A 66 8.46 -32.51 -15.85
N GLY A 67 7.84 -32.56 -17.05
CA GLY A 67 7.46 -31.44 -17.92
C GLY A 67 7.68 -30.03 -17.37
N GLN A 68 8.57 -29.25 -18.00
CA GLN A 68 8.79 -27.80 -17.81
C GLN A 68 9.11 -27.25 -16.41
N TYR A 69 9.13 -28.03 -15.32
CA TYR A 69 9.31 -27.48 -13.97
C TYR A 69 10.76 -27.40 -13.47
N ALA A 70 11.72 -28.03 -14.14
CA ALA A 70 13.12 -28.05 -13.71
C ALA A 70 14.14 -27.88 -14.85
N LEU A 71 15.20 -27.09 -14.61
CA LEU A 71 16.32 -26.88 -15.55
C LEU A 71 17.68 -27.02 -14.85
N SER A 72 18.64 -27.66 -15.53
CA SER A 72 20.02 -27.76 -15.07
C SER A 72 20.85 -26.52 -15.43
N GLY A 73 21.94 -26.28 -14.70
CA GLY A 73 22.95 -25.29 -15.06
C GLY A 73 23.53 -25.47 -16.47
N ARG A 74 23.70 -26.72 -16.94
CA ARG A 74 24.19 -26.99 -18.30
C ARG A 74 23.16 -26.62 -19.38
N GLN A 75 21.88 -26.87 -19.11
CA GLN A 75 20.80 -26.43 -20.00
C GLN A 75 20.68 -24.91 -20.01
N LEU A 76 20.87 -24.24 -18.86
CA LEU A 76 20.92 -22.78 -18.80
C LEU A 76 22.06 -22.21 -19.66
N ASP A 77 23.25 -22.83 -19.64
CA ASP A 77 24.38 -22.43 -20.48
C ASP A 77 24.09 -22.60 -21.99
N SER A 78 23.25 -23.57 -22.36
CA SER A 78 22.84 -23.78 -23.77
C SER A 78 21.80 -22.78 -24.27
N ILE A 79 21.09 -22.09 -23.37
CA ILE A 79 20.10 -21.09 -23.72
C ILE A 79 20.81 -19.74 -23.88
N GLY A 80 20.70 -19.14 -25.06
CA GLY A 80 21.24 -17.80 -25.30
C GLY A 80 20.62 -16.76 -24.36
N GLN A 81 21.42 -15.80 -23.88
CA GLN A 81 21.00 -14.77 -22.90
C GLN A 81 19.76 -13.96 -23.34
N GLN A 82 19.50 -13.87 -24.64
CA GLN A 82 18.34 -13.19 -25.21
C GLN A 82 17.04 -14.00 -25.07
N TYR A 83 17.10 -15.32 -25.13
CA TYR A 83 15.95 -16.22 -25.01
C TYR A 83 15.68 -16.66 -23.58
N LEU A 84 16.69 -16.51 -22.70
CA LEU A 84 16.63 -16.91 -21.30
C LEU A 84 15.39 -16.38 -20.55
N PRO A 85 14.96 -15.12 -20.69
CA PRO A 85 13.75 -14.63 -20.02
C PRO A 85 12.51 -15.45 -20.37
N ASP A 86 12.32 -15.82 -21.63
CA ASP A 86 11.13 -16.57 -22.07
C ASP A 86 11.25 -18.06 -21.72
N SER A 87 12.43 -18.66 -21.89
CA SER A 87 12.67 -20.08 -21.62
C SER A 87 12.51 -20.48 -20.15
N ILE A 88 12.64 -19.54 -19.21
CA ILE A 88 12.42 -19.81 -17.78
C ILE A 88 10.97 -19.60 -17.34
N ALA A 89 10.05 -19.26 -18.25
CA ALA A 89 8.62 -19.11 -17.96
C ALA A 89 8.03 -20.45 -17.49
N GLY A 90 7.76 -20.58 -16.19
CA GLY A 90 7.14 -21.79 -15.62
C GLY A 90 8.13 -22.76 -14.97
N VAL A 91 9.44 -22.52 -15.11
CA VAL A 91 10.47 -23.32 -14.43
C VAL A 91 10.53 -22.93 -12.95
N LYS A 92 10.39 -23.92 -12.07
CA LYS A 92 10.31 -23.72 -10.61
C LYS A 92 11.60 -24.11 -9.90
N VAL A 93 12.36 -25.04 -10.46
CA VAL A 93 13.56 -25.61 -9.86
C VAL A 93 14.76 -25.49 -10.81
N PHE A 94 15.83 -24.87 -10.34
CA PHE A 94 17.11 -24.83 -11.04
C PHE A 94 18.14 -25.61 -10.21
N TYR A 95 18.83 -26.57 -10.83
CA TYR A 95 19.77 -27.47 -10.15
C TYR A 95 21.15 -27.49 -10.81
N ARG A 96 22.19 -27.91 -10.07
CA ARG A 96 23.61 -27.77 -10.46
C ARG A 96 23.96 -26.37 -10.97
N VAL A 97 23.49 -25.35 -10.26
CA VAL A 97 23.59 -23.95 -10.66
C VAL A 97 24.90 -23.34 -10.15
N ALA A 98 25.66 -22.71 -11.05
CA ALA A 98 26.86 -21.94 -10.71
C ALA A 98 26.52 -20.49 -10.33
N PRO A 99 27.40 -19.75 -9.62
CA PRO A 99 27.15 -18.35 -9.24
C PRO A 99 26.72 -17.45 -10.41
N ARG A 100 27.36 -17.59 -11.58
CA ARG A 100 27.03 -16.86 -12.81
C ARG A 100 25.58 -17.10 -13.28
N HIS A 101 25.06 -18.30 -13.07
CA HIS A 101 23.69 -18.64 -13.45
C HIS A 101 22.69 -17.98 -12.50
N LYS A 102 22.98 -17.88 -11.19
CA LYS A 102 22.11 -17.18 -10.24
C LYS A 102 21.91 -15.72 -10.65
N LEU A 103 23.00 -15.04 -10.99
CA LEU A 103 22.97 -13.68 -11.53
C LEU A 103 22.17 -13.59 -12.85
N ALA A 104 22.41 -14.52 -13.78
CA ALA A 104 21.69 -14.55 -15.06
C ALA A 104 20.17 -14.74 -14.88
N LEU A 105 19.76 -15.60 -13.94
CA LEU A 105 18.35 -15.82 -13.60
C LEU A 105 17.71 -14.56 -13.01
N VAL A 106 18.38 -13.88 -12.08
CA VAL A 106 17.89 -12.61 -11.53
C VAL A 106 17.66 -11.58 -12.64
N ARG A 107 18.63 -11.40 -13.54
CA ARG A 107 18.52 -10.47 -14.66
C ARG A 107 17.44 -10.87 -15.66
N ALA A 108 17.29 -12.17 -15.92
CA ALA A 108 16.25 -12.67 -16.82
C ALA A 108 14.84 -12.42 -16.27
N LEU A 109 14.62 -12.64 -14.97
CA LEU A 109 13.35 -12.36 -14.31
C LEU A 109 13.06 -10.85 -14.25
N GLN A 110 14.05 -10.02 -13.93
CA GLN A 110 13.92 -8.56 -13.96
C GLN A 110 13.53 -8.04 -15.36
N LYS A 111 14.11 -8.61 -16.43
CA LYS A 111 13.76 -8.25 -17.82
C LYS A 111 12.30 -8.54 -18.17
N ARG A 112 11.64 -9.46 -17.46
CA ARG A 112 10.20 -9.74 -17.62
C ARG A 112 9.31 -8.76 -16.85
N GLY A 113 9.91 -7.82 -16.11
CA GLY A 113 9.18 -6.86 -15.27
C GLY A 113 8.73 -7.42 -13.91
N GLU A 114 9.29 -8.56 -13.49
CA GLU A 114 9.08 -9.10 -12.15
C GLU A 114 10.00 -8.42 -11.13
N ILE A 115 9.53 -8.27 -9.90
CA ILE A 115 10.37 -7.87 -8.76
C ILE A 115 10.98 -9.12 -8.16
N VAL A 116 12.31 -9.19 -8.15
CA VAL A 116 13.07 -10.38 -7.79
C VAL A 116 13.70 -10.18 -6.42
N ALA A 117 13.26 -10.98 -5.45
CA ALA A 117 13.98 -11.18 -4.21
C ALA A 117 14.86 -12.43 -4.32
N MET A 118 16.13 -12.32 -3.92
CA MET A 118 17.05 -13.45 -3.86
C MET A 118 17.52 -13.69 -2.44
N THR A 119 17.54 -14.95 -2.01
CA THR A 119 18.09 -15.37 -0.71
C THR A 119 19.41 -16.08 -0.90
N GLY A 120 20.39 -15.83 -0.04
CA GLY A 120 21.70 -16.49 -0.08
C GLY A 120 22.47 -16.35 1.24
N ASP A 121 23.42 -17.23 1.45
CA ASP A 121 24.23 -17.33 2.67
C ASP A 121 25.74 -17.25 2.39
N GLY A 122 26.17 -17.71 1.21
CA GLY A 122 27.58 -17.75 0.82
C GLY A 122 28.07 -16.53 0.05
N VAL A 123 29.40 -16.37 0.02
CA VAL A 123 30.12 -15.39 -0.83
C VAL A 123 29.75 -15.52 -2.31
N ASN A 124 29.44 -16.76 -2.73
CA ASN A 124 28.99 -17.08 -4.09
C ASN A 124 27.68 -16.38 -4.48
N ASP A 125 26.86 -16.02 -3.49
CA ASP A 125 25.55 -15.41 -3.72
C ASP A 125 25.62 -13.89 -3.71
N ALA A 126 26.71 -13.30 -3.22
CA ALA A 126 26.86 -11.85 -3.05
C ALA A 126 26.55 -11.05 -4.33
N THR A 127 27.06 -11.49 -5.48
CA THR A 127 26.81 -10.79 -6.76
C THR A 127 25.34 -10.81 -7.17
N ALA A 128 24.65 -11.91 -6.91
CA ALA A 128 23.26 -12.09 -7.31
C ALA A 128 22.30 -11.49 -6.27
N LEU A 129 22.65 -11.51 -4.99
CA LEU A 129 22.02 -10.73 -3.92
C LEU A 129 22.03 -9.24 -4.28
N LYS A 130 23.21 -8.70 -4.61
CA LYS A 130 23.35 -7.27 -4.93
C LYS A 130 22.66 -6.86 -6.24
N ALA A 131 22.51 -7.80 -7.18
CA ALA A 131 21.85 -7.53 -8.46
C ALA A 131 20.33 -7.66 -8.40
N SER A 132 19.79 -8.36 -7.40
CA SER A 132 18.36 -8.52 -7.19
C SER A 132 17.72 -7.21 -6.73
N ASP A 133 16.38 -7.11 -6.85
CA ASP A 133 15.67 -5.91 -6.36
C ASP A 133 15.63 -5.87 -4.84
N ILE A 134 15.68 -7.06 -4.20
CA ILE A 134 15.78 -7.23 -2.76
C ILE A 134 16.70 -8.43 -2.46
N GLY A 135 17.92 -8.18 -2.04
CA GLY A 135 18.84 -9.21 -1.55
C GLY A 135 18.54 -9.56 -0.09
N VAL A 136 18.41 -10.85 0.23
CA VAL A 136 18.13 -11.36 1.58
C VAL A 136 19.23 -12.31 2.04
N ALA A 137 19.97 -11.94 3.07
CA ALA A 137 21.02 -12.77 3.66
C ALA A 137 20.58 -13.48 4.93
N MET A 138 21.19 -14.65 5.20
CA MET A 138 21.04 -15.36 6.48
C MET A 138 21.88 -14.66 7.56
N GLY A 139 21.31 -14.42 8.73
CA GLY A 139 21.94 -13.72 9.85
C GLY A 139 22.91 -14.59 10.65
N LEU A 140 22.56 -15.85 10.92
CA LEU A 140 23.39 -16.77 11.71
C LEU A 140 24.35 -17.55 10.81
N GLY A 141 23.82 -18.23 9.79
CA GLY A 141 24.58 -19.06 8.86
C GLY A 141 25.22 -18.32 7.69
N GLY A 142 24.86 -17.04 7.48
CA GLY A 142 25.39 -16.25 6.36
C GLY A 142 26.79 -15.68 6.61
N THR A 143 27.61 -15.72 5.56
CA THR A 143 28.93 -15.06 5.52
C THR A 143 28.79 -13.55 5.60
N ASP A 144 29.80 -12.85 6.15
CA ASP A 144 29.79 -11.39 6.26
C ASP A 144 29.66 -10.72 4.87
N VAL A 145 30.29 -11.29 3.85
CA VAL A 145 30.18 -10.81 2.47
C VAL A 145 28.74 -10.91 1.94
N ALA A 146 28.00 -11.97 2.29
CA ALA A 146 26.60 -12.08 1.90
C ALA A 146 25.72 -11.05 2.63
N LYS A 147 25.98 -10.80 3.92
CA LYS A 147 25.26 -9.80 4.74
C LYS A 147 25.51 -8.37 4.23
N GLU A 148 26.75 -8.04 3.87
CA GLU A 148 27.09 -6.73 3.30
C GLU A 148 26.51 -6.52 1.89
N ALA A 149 26.33 -7.61 1.13
CA ALA A 149 25.77 -7.54 -0.22
C ALA A 149 24.23 -7.44 -0.24
N ALA A 150 23.55 -7.87 0.83
CA ALA A 150 22.09 -7.93 0.92
C ALA A 150 21.48 -6.60 1.41
N ASP A 151 20.20 -6.38 1.07
CA ASP A 151 19.41 -5.24 1.55
C ASP A 151 18.69 -5.57 2.87
N VAL A 152 18.44 -6.86 3.12
CA VAL A 152 17.76 -7.38 4.32
C VAL A 152 18.55 -8.56 4.88
N VAL A 153 18.69 -8.62 6.21
CA VAL A 153 19.33 -9.75 6.91
C VAL A 153 18.30 -10.42 7.83
N LEU A 154 18.14 -11.74 7.68
CA LEU A 154 17.27 -12.55 8.54
C LEU A 154 18.00 -12.91 9.82
N ALA A 155 17.77 -12.15 10.89
CA ALA A 155 18.43 -12.36 12.18
C ALA A 155 18.22 -13.77 12.79
N ASP A 156 17.16 -14.47 12.36
CA ASP A 156 16.71 -15.77 12.88
C ASP A 156 16.93 -16.95 11.90
N ASP A 157 17.48 -16.70 10.71
CA ASP A 157 17.62 -17.68 9.63
C ASP A 157 16.32 -18.39 9.22
N ASN A 158 15.16 -17.74 9.45
CA ASN A 158 13.86 -18.34 9.15
C ASN A 158 13.22 -17.74 7.89
N PHE A 159 13.01 -18.57 6.87
CA PHE A 159 12.32 -18.15 5.64
C PHE A 159 10.87 -17.67 5.88
N THR A 160 10.22 -18.10 6.96
CA THR A 160 8.87 -17.62 7.34
C THR A 160 8.88 -16.11 7.57
N THR A 161 9.98 -15.57 8.11
CA THR A 161 10.16 -14.14 8.38
C THR A 161 10.08 -13.29 7.10
N ILE A 162 10.50 -13.84 5.94
CA ILE A 162 10.32 -13.19 4.64
C ILE A 162 8.83 -13.02 4.32
N THR A 163 8.00 -14.04 4.58
CA THR A 163 6.56 -13.96 4.31
C THR A 163 5.86 -12.93 5.20
N HIS A 164 6.29 -12.82 6.46
CA HIS A 164 5.85 -11.77 7.38
C HIS A 164 6.29 -10.38 6.90
N ALA A 165 7.53 -10.22 6.46
CA ALA A 165 8.04 -8.97 5.92
C ALA A 165 7.29 -8.52 4.66
N ILE A 166 6.93 -9.46 3.76
CA ILE A 166 6.09 -9.17 2.59
C ILE A 166 4.68 -8.72 3.02
N ALA A 167 4.09 -9.39 4.01
CA ALA A 167 2.78 -9.00 4.54
C ALA A 167 2.83 -7.58 5.14
N GLU A 168 3.87 -7.27 5.90
CA GLU A 168 4.09 -5.94 6.49
C GLU A 168 4.29 -4.88 5.42
N GLY A 169 5.11 -5.15 4.40
CA GLY A 169 5.34 -4.23 3.28
C GLY A 169 4.07 -3.90 2.49
N LYS A 170 3.18 -4.89 2.28
CA LYS A 170 1.84 -4.65 1.70
C LYS A 170 1.00 -3.74 2.58
N GLY A 171 1.08 -3.93 3.90
CA GLY A 171 0.40 -3.11 4.90
C GLY A 171 0.86 -1.66 4.88
N ILE A 172 2.16 -1.43 4.97
CA ILE A 172 2.79 -0.11 4.91
C ILE A 172 2.38 0.62 3.63
N PHE A 173 2.46 -0.05 2.48
CA PHE A 173 2.08 0.57 1.20
C PHE A 173 0.59 0.96 1.14
N PHE A 174 -0.29 0.13 1.71
CA PHE A 174 -1.71 0.45 1.81
C PHE A 174 -1.94 1.68 2.70
N ASN A 175 -1.26 1.75 3.83
CA ASN A 175 -1.36 2.89 4.76
C ASN A 175 -0.75 4.17 4.16
N ILE A 176 0.30 4.05 3.35
CA ILE A 176 0.87 5.18 2.59
C ILE A 176 -0.21 5.87 1.74
N ARG A 177 -1.03 5.09 1.04
CA ARG A 177 -2.14 5.64 0.24
C ARG A 177 -3.23 6.30 1.08
N ASN A 178 -3.46 5.85 2.32
CA ASN A 178 -4.43 6.48 3.21
C ASN A 178 -3.95 7.85 3.68
N PHE A 179 -2.73 7.96 4.19
CA PHE A 179 -2.23 9.26 4.63
C PHE A 179 -1.99 10.22 3.46
N LEU A 180 -1.51 9.74 2.30
CA LEU A 180 -1.34 10.60 1.12
C LEU A 180 -2.67 11.22 0.69
N SER A 181 -3.76 10.47 0.79
CA SER A 181 -5.07 11.02 0.45
C SER A 181 -5.52 12.12 1.41
N PHE A 182 -5.21 12.00 2.69
CA PHE A 182 -5.47 13.02 3.69
C PHE A 182 -4.61 14.27 3.42
N GLN A 183 -3.30 14.10 3.30
CA GLN A 183 -2.37 15.21 3.09
C GLN A 183 -2.62 15.95 1.77
N LEU A 184 -2.92 15.22 0.69
CA LEU A 184 -3.30 15.84 -0.58
C LEU A 184 -4.62 16.58 -0.48
N SER A 185 -5.63 16.06 0.23
CA SER A 185 -6.89 16.80 0.40
C SER A 185 -6.70 18.11 1.16
N THR A 186 -5.93 18.11 2.25
CA THR A 186 -5.67 19.33 3.02
C THR A 186 -4.88 20.35 2.20
N SER A 187 -3.79 19.91 1.55
CA SER A 187 -2.97 20.78 0.71
C SER A 187 -3.76 21.36 -0.46
N PHE A 188 -4.59 20.56 -1.13
CA PHE A 188 -5.46 21.07 -2.20
C PHE A 188 -6.52 22.03 -1.66
N ALA A 189 -7.12 21.76 -0.50
CA ALA A 189 -8.12 22.64 0.09
C ALA A 189 -7.52 24.02 0.42
N ALA A 190 -6.37 24.05 1.10
CA ALA A 190 -5.69 25.29 1.48
C ALA A 190 -5.26 26.10 0.25
N LEU A 191 -4.58 25.47 -0.71
CA LEU A 191 -4.12 26.14 -1.93
C LEU A 191 -5.27 26.63 -2.80
N ALA A 192 -6.32 25.81 -2.98
CA ALA A 192 -7.48 26.20 -3.76
C ALA A 192 -8.25 27.34 -3.10
N MET A 193 -8.41 27.31 -1.78
CA MET A 193 -9.05 28.38 -1.02
C MET A 193 -8.33 29.72 -1.21
N GLU A 194 -7.01 29.75 -1.02
CA GLU A 194 -6.22 30.98 -1.16
C GLU A 194 -6.23 31.48 -2.61
N SER A 195 -6.19 30.55 -3.58
CA SER A 195 -6.29 30.88 -5.00
C SER A 195 -7.65 31.52 -5.33
N VAL A 196 -8.73 30.95 -4.81
CA VAL A 196 -10.10 31.48 -4.99
C VAL A 196 -10.20 32.86 -4.34
N ALA A 197 -9.74 33.03 -3.09
CA ALA A 197 -9.76 34.33 -2.43
C ALA A 197 -9.02 35.41 -3.25
N THR A 198 -7.83 35.08 -3.76
CA THR A 198 -7.03 35.98 -4.60
C THR A 198 -7.73 36.33 -5.91
N VAL A 199 -8.30 35.34 -6.62
CA VAL A 199 -8.99 35.55 -7.90
C VAL A 199 -10.22 36.45 -7.75
N PHE A 200 -10.97 36.29 -6.66
CA PHE A 200 -12.14 37.13 -6.35
C PHE A 200 -11.78 38.44 -5.64
N SER A 201 -10.48 38.75 -5.47
CA SER A 201 -10.00 39.93 -4.72
C SER A 201 -10.57 40.01 -3.30
N LEU A 202 -10.84 38.85 -2.70
CA LEU A 202 -11.19 38.75 -1.30
C LEU A 202 -9.93 38.87 -0.44
N PRO A 203 -10.04 39.40 0.78
CA PRO A 203 -8.95 39.32 1.74
C PRO A 203 -8.55 37.87 2.02
N SER A 204 -7.28 37.67 2.39
CA SER A 204 -6.76 36.32 2.66
C SER A 204 -7.50 35.68 3.85
N PRO A 205 -8.13 34.50 3.68
CA PRO A 205 -8.92 33.85 4.72
C PRO A 205 -8.08 33.35 5.91
N LEU A 206 -6.80 33.05 5.67
CA LEU A 206 -5.86 32.50 6.64
C LEU A 206 -4.53 33.24 6.58
N ASN A 207 -3.95 33.56 7.74
CA ASN A 207 -2.63 34.18 7.76
C ASN A 207 -1.50 33.14 7.55
N ALA A 208 -0.30 33.62 7.21
CA ALA A 208 0.85 32.75 6.95
C ALA A 208 1.21 31.86 8.15
N MET A 209 1.03 32.34 9.38
CA MET A 209 1.32 31.59 10.60
C MET A 209 0.31 30.44 10.82
N GLN A 210 -0.98 30.68 10.55
CA GLN A 210 -2.05 29.69 10.62
C GLN A 210 -1.84 28.60 9.56
N ILE A 211 -1.44 28.97 8.34
CA ILE A 211 -1.09 28.00 7.29
C ILE A 211 0.11 27.14 7.72
N LEU A 212 1.14 27.73 8.32
CA LEU A 212 2.30 26.99 8.83
C LEU A 212 1.89 26.01 9.93
N TRP A 213 1.01 26.43 10.84
CA TRP A 213 0.47 25.59 11.89
C TRP A 213 -0.33 24.39 11.35
N ILE A 214 -1.16 24.63 10.33
CA ILE A 214 -1.90 23.56 9.64
C ILE A 214 -0.93 22.51 9.10
N ASN A 215 0.03 22.94 8.27
CA ASN A 215 0.91 22.02 7.55
C ASN A 215 1.86 21.22 8.45
N ILE A 216 2.30 21.80 9.58
CA ILE A 216 3.30 21.17 10.45
C ILE A 216 2.63 20.44 11.63
N ILE A 217 1.75 21.12 12.36
CA ILE A 217 1.25 20.64 13.64
C ILE A 217 -0.09 19.91 13.50
N MET A 218 -1.00 20.40 12.65
CA MET A 218 -2.32 19.78 12.51
C MET A 218 -2.31 18.62 11.50
N ASP A 219 -1.51 18.69 10.44
CA ASP A 219 -1.43 17.63 9.43
C ASP A 219 -0.46 16.52 9.79
N GLY A 220 0.73 16.88 10.30
CA GLY A 220 1.84 15.94 10.50
C GLY A 220 1.49 14.73 11.38
N PRO A 221 1.10 14.94 12.66
CA PRO A 221 0.81 13.84 13.58
C PRO A 221 -0.35 12.94 13.12
N PRO A 222 -1.53 13.46 12.68
CA PRO A 222 -2.58 12.61 12.12
C PRO A 222 -2.13 11.84 10.88
N ALA A 223 -1.40 12.46 9.95
CA ALA A 223 -0.89 11.78 8.76
C ALA A 223 0.05 10.62 9.11
N GLN A 224 0.98 10.82 10.05
CA GLN A 224 1.88 9.76 10.53
C GLN A 224 1.11 8.62 11.20
N SER A 225 0.10 8.96 12.00
CA SER A 225 -0.73 7.98 12.69
C SER A 225 -1.58 7.12 11.75
N LEU A 226 -1.98 7.66 10.58
CA LEU A 226 -2.62 6.89 9.51
C LEU A 226 -1.66 5.87 8.86
N GLY A 227 -0.35 6.11 8.96
CA GLY A 227 0.69 5.18 8.53
C GLY A 227 0.70 3.86 9.31
N VAL A 228 0.21 3.87 10.55
CA VAL A 228 0.17 2.71 11.46
C VAL A 228 -1.25 2.16 11.66
N GLU A 229 -2.17 2.46 10.75
CA GLU A 229 -3.53 1.93 10.81
C GLU A 229 -3.53 0.39 10.60
N PRO A 230 -4.30 -0.39 11.38
CA PRO A 230 -4.42 -1.82 11.18
C PRO A 230 -4.94 -2.15 9.78
N VAL A 231 -4.21 -3.04 9.11
CA VAL A 231 -4.44 -3.39 7.70
C VAL A 231 -5.52 -4.46 7.60
N ASP A 232 -6.42 -4.32 6.63
CA ASP A 232 -7.46 -5.33 6.38
C ASP A 232 -6.83 -6.65 5.88
N PRO A 233 -7.20 -7.83 6.42
CA PRO A 233 -6.68 -9.12 5.96
C PRO A 233 -6.83 -9.38 4.46
N ARG A 234 -7.78 -8.73 3.79
CA ARG A 234 -7.95 -8.79 2.33
C ARG A 234 -6.76 -8.22 1.57
N VAL A 235 -6.12 -7.17 2.10
CA VAL A 235 -4.94 -6.54 1.50
C VAL A 235 -3.75 -7.51 1.53
N LEU A 236 -3.59 -8.24 2.64
CA LEU A 236 -2.52 -9.22 2.80
C LEU A 236 -2.64 -10.38 1.81
N ARG A 237 -3.87 -10.84 1.56
CA ARG A 237 -4.21 -11.92 0.61
C ARG A 237 -4.23 -11.47 -0.85
N ALA A 238 -4.19 -10.18 -1.14
CA ALA A 238 -4.17 -9.67 -2.50
C ALA A 238 -2.88 -10.08 -3.22
N PRO A 239 -2.91 -10.31 -4.55
CA PRO A 239 -1.68 -10.59 -5.32
C PRO A 239 -0.71 -9.40 -5.26
N PRO A 240 0.58 -9.61 -5.57
CA PRO A 240 1.55 -8.53 -5.68
C PRO A 240 1.04 -7.40 -6.60
N ARG A 241 1.35 -6.16 -6.23
CA ARG A 241 1.02 -4.99 -7.07
C ARG A 241 1.86 -5.03 -8.35
N LYS A 242 1.37 -4.44 -9.44
CA LYS A 242 2.22 -4.24 -10.62
C LYS A 242 3.22 -3.13 -10.32
N VAL A 243 4.44 -3.27 -10.83
CA VAL A 243 5.53 -2.29 -10.62
C VAL A 243 5.13 -0.90 -11.12
N ASN A 244 4.46 -0.87 -12.26
CA ASN A 244 4.01 0.37 -12.93
C ASN A 244 2.70 0.94 -12.38
N ASP A 245 2.09 0.32 -11.35
CA ASP A 245 0.90 0.91 -10.74
C ASP A 245 1.31 2.19 -9.99
N PRO A 246 0.70 3.36 -10.29
CA PRO A 246 1.03 4.59 -9.60
C PRO A 246 0.63 4.52 -8.12
N ILE A 247 1.39 5.22 -7.27
CA ILE A 247 1.07 5.34 -5.85
C ILE A 247 -0.22 6.17 -5.70
N ILE A 248 -0.26 7.33 -6.37
CA ILE A 248 -1.44 8.21 -6.48
C ILE A 248 -2.32 7.71 -7.62
N THR A 249 -3.32 6.91 -7.28
CA THR A 249 -4.30 6.43 -8.25
C THR A 249 -5.34 7.52 -8.54
N ARG A 250 -6.05 7.41 -9.68
CA ARG A 250 -7.18 8.31 -9.97
C ARG A 250 -8.27 8.23 -8.90
N ALA A 251 -8.45 7.06 -8.28
CA ALA A 251 -9.35 6.86 -7.15
C ALA A 251 -8.93 7.68 -5.91
N LEU A 252 -7.64 7.66 -5.59
CA LEU A 252 -7.08 8.46 -4.49
C LEU A 252 -7.21 9.95 -4.80
N LEU A 253 -6.88 10.36 -6.01
CA LEU A 253 -6.94 11.77 -6.43
C LEU A 253 -8.38 12.31 -6.43
N THR A 254 -9.34 11.56 -6.97
CA THR A 254 -10.77 11.93 -6.93
C THR A 254 -11.30 12.03 -5.51
N ARG A 255 -10.89 11.12 -4.60
CA ARG A 255 -11.18 11.24 -3.17
C ARG A 255 -10.59 12.52 -2.60
N ALA A 256 -9.30 12.76 -2.79
CA ALA A 256 -8.60 13.92 -2.25
C ALA A 256 -9.22 15.24 -2.73
N ILE A 257 -9.51 15.37 -4.03
CA ILE A 257 -10.15 16.56 -4.61
C ILE A 257 -11.59 16.73 -4.08
N SER A 258 -12.36 15.64 -3.95
CA SER A 258 -13.73 15.73 -3.43
C SER A 258 -13.77 16.18 -1.96
N SER A 259 -12.86 15.68 -1.13
CA SER A 259 -12.69 16.16 0.25
C SER A 259 -12.22 17.61 0.27
N ALA A 260 -11.23 17.95 -0.56
CA ALA A 260 -10.69 19.30 -0.63
C ALA A 260 -11.74 20.35 -1.03
N ALA A 261 -12.54 20.05 -2.05
CA ALA A 261 -13.63 20.92 -2.50
C ALA A 261 -14.67 21.15 -1.40
N LEU A 262 -14.98 20.11 -0.62
CA LEU A 262 -15.90 20.21 0.50
C LEU A 262 -15.33 21.07 1.64
N ILE A 263 -14.10 20.80 2.06
CA ILE A 263 -13.42 21.55 3.13
C ILE A 263 -13.31 23.02 2.72
N MET A 264 -12.89 23.28 1.48
CA MET A 264 -12.82 24.62 0.91
C MET A 264 -14.20 25.31 0.92
N PHE A 265 -15.25 24.64 0.45
CA PHE A 265 -16.60 25.19 0.40
C PHE A 265 -17.13 25.56 1.79
N LEU A 266 -17.00 24.65 2.77
CA LEU A 266 -17.46 24.90 4.14
C LEU A 266 -16.69 26.06 4.78
N THR A 267 -15.37 26.07 4.60
CA THR A 267 -14.51 27.10 5.20
C THR A 267 -14.73 28.48 4.57
N LEU A 268 -14.84 28.56 3.25
CA LEU A 268 -15.17 29.81 2.56
C LEU A 268 -16.59 30.30 2.88
N SER A 269 -17.54 29.39 3.12
CA SER A 269 -18.90 29.77 3.53
C SER A 269 -18.89 30.43 4.91
N VAL A 270 -18.06 29.94 5.84
CA VAL A 270 -17.87 30.58 7.15
C VAL A 270 -17.17 31.92 6.98
N PHE A 271 -16.07 31.96 6.22
CA PHE A 271 -15.32 33.20 5.97
C PHE A 271 -16.21 34.28 5.34
N SER A 272 -16.98 33.94 4.32
CA SER A 272 -17.89 34.88 3.65
C SER A 272 -18.97 35.43 4.57
N LYS A 273 -19.46 34.62 5.52
CA LYS A 273 -20.47 35.06 6.50
C LYS A 273 -19.87 36.01 7.54
N GLU A 274 -18.65 35.73 8.00
CA GLU A 274 -17.99 36.60 8.98
C GLU A 274 -17.50 37.91 8.31
N LEU A 275 -17.20 37.90 7.02
CA LEU A 275 -16.77 39.09 6.25
C LEU A 275 -17.92 40.04 5.85
N ASP A 276 -19.15 39.87 6.37
CA ASP A 276 -20.32 40.66 5.98
C ASP A 276 -20.15 42.19 6.23
N ASP A 277 -19.27 42.59 7.14
CA ASP A 277 -18.96 44.00 7.44
C ASP A 277 -17.82 44.59 6.57
N GLY A 278 -17.24 43.77 5.68
CA GLY A 278 -16.18 44.15 4.74
C GLY A 278 -14.80 44.36 5.36
N ARG A 279 -14.59 44.01 6.64
CA ARG A 279 -13.29 44.17 7.32
C ARG A 279 -12.81 42.85 7.89
N VAL A 280 -11.58 42.46 7.58
CA VAL A 280 -10.98 41.27 8.20
C VAL A 280 -10.58 41.59 9.64
N THR A 281 -11.28 40.96 10.57
CA THR A 281 -10.96 40.96 11.99
C THR A 281 -10.18 39.70 12.39
N ARG A 282 -9.58 39.74 13.59
CA ARG A 282 -8.93 38.54 14.18
C ARG A 282 -9.95 37.43 14.41
N ARG A 283 -11.18 37.78 14.74
CA ARG A 283 -12.27 36.82 14.89
C ARG A 283 -12.56 36.07 13.60
N ASP A 284 -12.65 36.75 12.45
CA ASP A 284 -13.02 36.12 11.17
C ASP A 284 -11.97 35.09 10.73
N THR A 285 -10.70 35.49 10.82
CA THR A 285 -9.58 34.58 10.55
C THR A 285 -9.52 33.44 11.54
N THR A 286 -9.87 33.66 12.82
CA THR A 286 -9.94 32.58 13.82
C THR A 286 -11.09 31.60 13.55
N MET A 287 -12.27 32.10 13.20
CA MET A 287 -13.43 31.29 12.83
C MET A 287 -13.12 30.42 11.61
N THR A 288 -12.49 31.02 10.60
CA THR A 288 -12.08 30.35 9.35
C THR A 288 -11.01 29.30 9.64
N PHE A 289 -9.96 29.66 10.37
CA PHE A 289 -8.89 28.76 10.80
C PHE A 289 -9.39 27.57 11.61
N MET A 290 -10.23 27.82 12.61
CA MET A 290 -10.82 26.76 13.44
C MET A 290 -11.76 25.86 12.62
N THR A 291 -12.49 26.42 11.66
CA THR A 291 -13.34 25.63 10.75
C THR A 291 -12.51 24.73 9.86
N PHE A 292 -11.43 25.25 9.26
CA PHE A 292 -10.54 24.49 8.40
C PHE A 292 -9.93 23.30 9.15
N VAL A 293 -9.27 23.57 10.29
CA VAL A 293 -8.61 22.54 11.09
C VAL A 293 -9.61 21.48 11.55
N ASN A 294 -10.81 21.88 11.99
CA ASN A 294 -11.80 20.91 12.45
C ASN A 294 -12.34 20.05 11.29
N CYS A 295 -12.58 20.64 10.11
CA CYS A 295 -12.94 19.87 8.91
C CYS A 295 -11.84 18.86 8.53
N ASP A 296 -10.57 19.25 8.64
CA ASP A 296 -9.44 18.36 8.38
C ASP A 296 -9.33 17.23 9.39
N LEU A 297 -9.56 17.49 10.68
CA LEU A 297 -9.61 16.44 11.70
C LEU A 297 -10.70 15.40 11.39
N PHE A 298 -11.90 15.85 10.98
CA PHE A 298 -12.96 14.92 10.54
C PHE A 298 -12.58 14.20 9.24
N ASN A 299 -11.93 14.87 8.30
CA ASN A 299 -11.44 14.27 7.06
C ASN A 299 -10.32 13.23 7.33
N ALA A 300 -9.44 13.47 8.30
CA ALA A 300 -8.42 12.53 8.74
C ALA A 300 -9.07 11.23 9.25
N TYR A 301 -10.14 11.35 10.04
CA TYR A 301 -10.93 10.21 10.48
C TYR A 301 -11.58 9.46 9.30
N ALA A 302 -12.15 10.18 8.33
CA ALA A 302 -12.72 9.58 7.12
C ALA A 302 -11.67 8.85 6.27
N CYS A 303 -10.43 9.33 6.26
CA CYS A 303 -9.31 8.77 5.50
C CYS A 303 -8.70 7.49 6.12
N ARG A 304 -9.04 7.15 7.38
CA ARG A 304 -8.62 5.89 8.03
C ARG A 304 -8.98 4.64 7.22
N SER A 305 -10.06 4.70 6.44
CA SER A 305 -10.40 3.62 5.51
C SER A 305 -10.90 4.16 4.17
N ALA A 306 -10.42 3.55 3.09
CA ALA A 306 -10.94 3.81 1.75
C ALA A 306 -12.34 3.21 1.53
N GLU A 307 -12.65 2.09 2.20
CA GLU A 307 -13.88 1.33 1.95
C GLU A 307 -14.91 1.44 3.08
N LYS A 308 -14.46 1.41 4.33
CA LYS A 308 -15.35 1.38 5.49
C LYS A 308 -15.87 2.79 5.81
N CYS A 309 -17.14 2.85 6.19
CA CYS A 309 -17.74 4.10 6.67
C CYS A 309 -17.26 4.40 8.10
N PHE A 310 -17.40 5.65 8.55
CA PHE A 310 -16.91 6.07 9.86
C PHE A 310 -17.52 5.27 11.03
N TYR A 311 -18.78 4.84 10.90
CA TYR A 311 -19.49 4.07 11.94
C TYR A 311 -19.11 2.58 11.97
N GLU A 312 -18.45 2.06 10.93
CA GLU A 312 -17.95 0.67 10.88
C GLU A 312 -16.55 0.55 11.48
N LEU A 313 -15.89 1.69 11.70
CA LEU A 313 -14.55 1.77 12.26
C LEU A 313 -14.64 1.91 13.77
N SER A 314 -13.87 1.10 14.48
CA SER A 314 -13.67 1.33 15.91
C SER A 314 -12.78 2.58 16.08
N PRO A 315 -13.18 3.56 16.90
CA PRO A 315 -12.30 4.66 17.29
C PRO A 315 -11.00 4.14 17.93
N TRP A 316 -11.08 3.02 18.64
CA TRP A 316 -9.99 2.45 19.46
C TRP A 316 -9.04 1.53 18.70
N SER A 317 -9.25 1.26 17.41
CA SER A 317 -8.39 0.34 16.68
C SER A 317 -6.98 0.87 16.41
N ASN A 318 -6.81 2.20 16.42
CA ASN A 318 -5.51 2.85 16.26
C ASN A 318 -5.29 3.85 17.41
N PRO A 319 -4.61 3.44 18.50
CA PRO A 319 -4.38 4.32 19.65
C PRO A 319 -3.48 5.51 19.28
N SER A 320 -2.52 5.33 18.37
CA SER A 320 -1.66 6.42 17.89
C SER A 320 -2.46 7.52 17.20
N PHE A 321 -3.48 7.15 16.43
CA PHE A 321 -4.39 8.11 15.80
C PHE A 321 -5.22 8.87 16.84
N LEU A 322 -5.72 8.18 17.88
CA LEU A 322 -6.45 8.84 18.96
C LEU A 322 -5.59 9.86 19.72
N TRP A 323 -4.34 9.49 20.03
CA TRP A 323 -3.39 10.43 20.65
C TRP A 323 -3.08 11.62 19.74
N ALA A 324 -2.82 11.38 18.45
CA ALA A 324 -2.58 12.44 17.47
C ALA A 324 -3.75 13.42 17.41
N MET A 325 -4.98 12.92 17.26
CA MET A 325 -6.20 13.73 17.24
C MET A 325 -6.40 14.50 18.56
N GLY A 326 -6.18 13.85 19.70
CA GLY A 326 -6.32 14.48 21.01
C GLY A 326 -5.33 15.62 21.21
N PHE A 327 -4.07 15.42 20.85
CA PHE A 327 -3.05 16.47 20.92
C PHE A 327 -3.30 17.59 19.90
N SER A 328 -3.79 17.29 18.70
CA SER A 328 -4.20 18.31 17.73
C SER A 328 -5.35 19.17 18.26
N ILE A 329 -6.38 18.55 18.85
CA ILE A 329 -7.49 19.30 19.47
C ILE A 329 -6.98 20.17 20.63
N LEU A 330 -6.14 19.61 21.51
CA LEU A 330 -5.55 20.36 22.62
C LEU A 330 -4.69 21.53 22.13
N GLY A 331 -3.85 21.31 21.12
CA GLY A 331 -3.03 22.34 20.50
C GLY A 331 -3.88 23.44 19.88
N GLN A 332 -4.99 23.07 19.22
CA GLN A 332 -5.91 24.04 18.65
C GLN A 332 -6.56 24.92 19.73
N PHE A 333 -6.98 24.32 20.85
CA PHE A 333 -7.48 25.08 22.00
C PHE A 333 -6.41 25.98 22.63
N ALA A 334 -5.16 25.51 22.70
CA ALA A 334 -4.05 26.33 23.17
C ALA A 334 -3.85 27.57 22.27
N VAL A 335 -3.92 27.42 20.94
CA VAL A 335 -3.76 28.54 20.00
C VAL A 335 -4.86 29.59 20.15
N ILE A 336 -6.11 29.19 20.44
CA ILE A 336 -7.23 30.15 20.54
C ILE A 336 -7.48 30.70 21.94
N TYR A 337 -6.95 30.09 23.01
CA TYR A 337 -7.20 30.55 24.39
C TYR A 337 -5.94 30.97 25.17
N TRP A 338 -4.74 30.56 24.74
CA TRP A 338 -3.50 30.92 25.44
C TRP A 338 -2.87 32.18 24.83
N LYS A 339 -2.83 33.27 25.61
CA LYS A 339 -2.38 34.61 25.16
C LYS A 339 -1.08 34.65 24.35
N PRO A 340 0.03 33.98 24.74
CA PRO A 340 1.26 34.02 23.96
C PRO A 340 1.08 33.45 22.54
N LEU A 341 0.27 32.41 22.38
CA LEU A 341 -0.03 31.84 21.07
C LEU A 341 -1.03 32.71 20.30
N GLN A 342 -2.00 33.32 20.98
CA GLN A 342 -2.94 34.25 20.32
C GLN A 342 -2.24 35.42 19.65
N GLU A 343 -1.19 35.98 20.27
CA GLU A 343 -0.43 37.08 19.68
C GLU A 343 0.37 36.63 18.44
N VAL A 344 0.98 35.45 18.49
CA VAL A 344 1.78 34.89 17.38
C VAL A 344 0.89 34.49 16.20
N PHE A 345 -0.23 33.81 16.45
CA PHE A 345 -1.14 33.32 15.41
C PHE A 345 -2.24 34.33 15.04
N GLN A 346 -2.26 35.48 15.72
CA GLN A 346 -3.25 36.54 15.56
C GLN A 346 -4.70 36.06 15.74
N THR A 347 -4.92 35.17 16.71
CA THR A 347 -6.23 34.55 16.99
C THR A 347 -6.97 35.24 18.13
N GLU A 348 -8.27 35.00 18.21
CA GLU A 348 -9.16 35.50 19.25
C GLU A 348 -9.91 34.35 19.95
N ALA A 349 -10.30 34.56 21.21
CA ALA A 349 -11.08 33.57 21.95
C ALA A 349 -12.49 33.43 21.35
N LEU A 350 -12.87 32.20 20.98
CA LEU A 350 -14.20 31.90 20.47
C LEU A 350 -15.18 31.57 21.61
N SER A 351 -16.46 31.88 21.38
CA SER A 351 -17.53 31.51 22.31
C SER A 351 -17.89 30.02 22.18
N ILE A 352 -18.57 29.47 23.19
CA ILE A 352 -19.05 28.08 23.14
C ILE A 352 -20.04 27.88 21.99
N GLY A 353 -20.85 28.89 21.67
CA GLY A 353 -21.78 28.85 20.54
C GLY A 353 -21.05 28.73 19.19
N ASP A 354 -19.96 29.48 19.02
CA ASP A 354 -19.10 29.41 17.83
C ASP A 354 -18.47 28.02 17.69
N LEU A 355 -17.92 27.48 18.79
CA LEU A 355 -17.32 26.14 18.80
C LEU A 355 -18.34 25.06 18.44
N ALA A 356 -19.56 25.13 19.01
CA ALA A 356 -20.63 24.19 18.71
C ALA A 356 -21.02 24.27 17.22
N PHE A 357 -21.15 25.48 16.67
CA PHE A 357 -21.41 25.68 15.26
C PHE A 357 -20.33 25.06 14.38
N ILE A 358 -19.05 25.30 14.69
CA ILE A 358 -17.92 24.75 13.94
C ILE A 358 -17.93 23.21 13.98
N VAL A 359 -18.12 22.60 15.16
CA VAL A 359 -18.15 21.14 15.29
C VAL A 359 -19.33 20.55 14.51
N CYS A 360 -20.52 21.15 14.60
CA CYS A 360 -21.68 20.70 13.84
C CYS A 360 -21.44 20.80 12.32
N LEU A 361 -20.93 21.93 11.85
CA LEU A 361 -20.65 22.15 10.43
C LEU A 361 -19.57 21.19 9.91
N SER A 362 -18.45 21.07 10.62
CA SER A 362 -17.33 20.22 10.20
C SER A 362 -17.64 18.72 10.27
N SER A 363 -18.54 18.28 11.16
CA SER A 363 -19.00 16.89 11.20
C SER A 363 -19.71 16.44 9.92
N THR A 364 -20.22 17.39 9.11
CA THR A 364 -20.83 17.08 7.80
C THR A 364 -19.85 16.44 6.82
N VAL A 365 -18.54 16.64 7.00
CA VAL A 365 -17.48 15.97 6.23
C VAL A 365 -17.59 14.46 6.33
N LEU A 366 -17.87 13.91 7.52
CA LEU A 366 -18.05 12.46 7.72
C LEU A 366 -19.30 11.93 7.01
N LEU A 367 -20.39 12.71 7.06
CA LEU A 367 -21.66 12.34 6.41
C LEU A 367 -21.49 12.30 4.90
N LEU A 368 -20.85 13.32 4.32
CA LEU A 368 -20.63 13.43 2.89
C LEU A 368 -19.62 12.39 2.38
N ASP A 369 -18.56 12.07 3.14
CA ASP A 369 -17.69 10.94 2.81
C ASP A 369 -18.45 9.61 2.83
N THR A 370 -19.38 9.43 3.77
CA THR A 370 -20.25 8.22 3.81
C THR A 370 -21.15 8.13 2.59
N VAL A 371 -21.77 9.24 2.18
CA VAL A 371 -22.56 9.32 0.95
C VAL A 371 -21.67 8.96 -0.25
N ARG A 372 -20.48 9.55 -0.35
CA ARG A 372 -19.51 9.23 -1.41
C ARG A 372 -19.15 7.74 -1.42
N LYS A 373 -18.83 7.15 -0.27
CA LYS A 373 -18.47 5.73 -0.14
C LYS A 373 -19.63 4.79 -0.47
N LYS A 374 -20.89 5.17 -0.22
CA LYS A 374 -22.07 4.35 -0.56
C LYS A 374 -22.48 4.47 -2.02
N PHE A 375 -22.54 5.68 -2.56
CA PHE A 375 -23.10 5.95 -3.88
C PHE A 375 -22.05 5.97 -5.01
N LEU A 376 -20.82 6.46 -4.74
CA LEU A 376 -19.75 6.53 -5.75
C LEU A 376 -18.81 5.31 -5.74
N ARG A 377 -19.03 4.32 -4.87
CA ARG A 377 -18.29 3.04 -4.83
C ARG A 377 -18.13 2.35 -6.20
N PRO A 378 -19.16 2.28 -7.06
CA PRO A 378 -19.04 1.60 -8.35
C PRO A 378 -18.07 2.28 -9.32
N TYR A 379 -17.91 3.61 -9.20
CA TYR A 379 -17.19 4.43 -10.18
C TYR A 379 -15.75 4.77 -9.76
N CYS A 380 -15.44 4.75 -8.46
CA CYS A 380 -14.16 5.21 -7.92
C CYS A 380 -13.21 4.13 -7.40
N SER A 381 -13.57 2.83 -7.40
CA SER A 381 -12.63 1.78 -6.97
C SER A 381 -11.84 1.19 -8.14
N ASP A 382 -10.52 1.07 -7.98
CA ASP A 382 -9.65 0.35 -8.92
C ASP A 382 -10.03 -1.14 -9.02
N ASP A 383 -10.67 -1.67 -7.97
CA ASP A 383 -11.23 -3.03 -7.93
C ASP A 383 -12.56 -3.15 -8.71
N SER A 384 -13.29 -2.04 -8.91
CA SER A 384 -14.49 -2.02 -9.75
C SER A 384 -14.15 -2.35 -11.20
N LYS A 385 -13.00 -1.90 -11.72
CA LYS A 385 -12.52 -2.31 -13.05
C LYS A 385 -12.24 -3.80 -13.11
N ARG A 386 -11.60 -4.39 -12.08
CA ARG A 386 -11.37 -5.84 -12.02
C ARG A 386 -12.67 -6.65 -11.94
N ARG A 387 -13.68 -6.17 -11.20
CA ARG A 387 -15.01 -6.79 -11.13
C ARG A 387 -15.81 -6.63 -12.42
N LEU A 388 -15.73 -5.48 -13.09
CA LEU A 388 -16.36 -5.25 -14.40
C LEU A 388 -15.73 -6.15 -15.46
N PHE A 389 -14.39 -6.26 -15.49
CA PHE A 389 -13.67 -7.16 -16.38
C PHE A 389 -13.99 -8.63 -16.11
N ARG A 390 -14.11 -9.04 -14.83
CA ARG A 390 -14.60 -10.39 -14.48
C ARG A 390 -16.05 -10.64 -14.90
N ARG A 391 -16.91 -9.61 -14.89
CA ARG A 391 -18.29 -9.72 -15.40
C ARG A 391 -18.36 -9.80 -16.93
N MET A 392 -17.45 -9.13 -17.65
CA MET A 392 -17.39 -9.19 -19.12
C MET A 392 -16.73 -10.48 -19.63
N LYS A 393 -15.87 -11.13 -18.84
CA LYS A 393 -15.27 -12.44 -19.17
C LYS A 393 -16.13 -13.65 -18.78
N LYS A 394 -17.29 -13.46 -18.15
CA LYS A 394 -18.25 -14.57 -17.97
C LYS A 394 -18.90 -14.82 -19.34
N PRO A 395 -18.79 -16.03 -19.93
CA PRO A 395 -19.60 -16.36 -21.08
C PRO A 395 -21.06 -16.16 -20.68
N ARG A 396 -21.81 -15.43 -21.51
CA ARG A 396 -23.27 -15.48 -21.44
C ARG A 396 -23.64 -16.92 -21.76
N ASN A 397 -24.06 -17.67 -20.73
CA ASN A 397 -24.79 -18.92 -20.94
C ASN A 397 -26.06 -18.65 -21.72
#